data_AF-A0A239P361-F1
#
_entry.id   AF-A0A239P361-F1
#
_cell.length_a   1.000
_cell.length_b   1.000
_cell.length_c   1.000
_cell.angle_alpha   90.00
_cell.angle_beta   90.00
_cell.angle_gamma   90.00
#
_symmetry.space_group_name_H-M   'P 1'
#
loop_
_entity.id
_entity.type
_entity.pdbx_description
1 polymer ?
#
loop_
_entity_poly.entity_id
_entity_poly.type
_entity_poly.pdbx_seq_one_letter_code
_entity_poly.pdbx_strand_id
1 'polypeptide(L)'
;MSNRPASWRMPTPKEMEKLAATPDQAAASEPLTPGPPDDLPEAYWDSIVRDPRGQVRTGIPIQQRRLSEIPRHVLRVSCRRCDRIVEIQTVDAVRLYGQHAVWKDVGMKLLDDGCQQRTGSREDDGCWPSFETP
;
A
#
# COMPACT_ATOMS: atom_id res chain seq x y z
N MET A 1 -27.62 7.09 -23.24
CA MET A 1 -26.52 6.78 -22.30
C MET A 1 -26.79 5.41 -21.71
N SER A 2 -26.14 4.37 -22.23
CA SER A 2 -26.41 3.00 -21.78
C SER A 2 -25.68 2.76 -20.45
N ASN A 3 -26.45 2.68 -19.36
CA ASN A 3 -25.97 2.20 -18.06
C ASN A 3 -25.59 0.72 -18.19
N ARG A 4 -24.31 0.43 -18.43
CA ARG A 4 -23.72 -0.89 -18.21
C ARG A 4 -23.00 -0.86 -16.87
N PRO A 5 -23.51 -1.48 -15.80
CA PRO A 5 -22.71 -1.65 -14.59
C PRO A 5 -21.53 -2.56 -14.92
N ALA A 6 -20.32 -2.16 -14.51
CA ALA A 6 -19.14 -2.99 -14.61
C ALA A 6 -19.24 -4.12 -13.56
N SER A 7 -20.03 -5.17 -13.83
CA SER A 7 -20.03 -6.37 -13.02
C SER A 7 -18.86 -7.25 -13.45
N TRP A 8 -17.74 -7.18 -12.73
CA TRP A 8 -16.68 -8.17 -12.89
C TRP A 8 -17.20 -9.53 -12.39
N ARG A 9 -17.46 -10.44 -13.32
CA ARG A 9 -17.74 -11.85 -13.04
C ARG A 9 -16.58 -12.65 -13.62
N MET A 10 -16.01 -13.52 -12.79
CA MET A 10 -14.94 -14.41 -13.22
C MET A 10 -15.47 -15.29 -14.35
N PRO A 11 -14.81 -15.35 -15.53
CA PRO A 11 -15.29 -16.14 -16.66
C PRO A 11 -15.45 -17.60 -16.27
N THR A 12 -16.47 -18.26 -16.81
CA THR A 12 -16.66 -19.70 -16.60
C THR A 12 -15.54 -20.49 -17.29
N PRO A 13 -15.26 -21.73 -16.86
CA PRO A 13 -14.18 -22.53 -17.46
C PRO A 13 -14.32 -22.70 -18.98
N LYS A 14 -15.55 -22.82 -19.49
CA LYS A 14 -15.83 -22.90 -20.94
C LYS A 14 -15.54 -21.58 -21.68
N GLU A 15 -15.74 -20.45 -21.02
CA GLU A 15 -15.40 -19.13 -21.59
C GLU A 15 -13.88 -18.90 -21.59
N MET A 16 -13.18 -19.38 -20.56
CA MET A 16 -11.71 -19.37 -20.53
C MET A 16 -11.12 -20.23 -21.66
N GLU A 17 -11.68 -21.42 -21.89
CA GLU A 17 -11.26 -22.30 -23.00
C GLU A 17 -11.52 -21.65 -24.36
N LYS A 18 -12.64 -20.94 -24.52
CA LYS A 18 -12.96 -20.22 -25.76
C LYS A 18 -12.03 -19.03 -26.00
N LEU A 19 -11.65 -18.28 -24.95
CA LEU A 19 -10.66 -17.21 -25.05
C LEU A 19 -9.28 -17.77 -25.43
N ALA A 20 -8.88 -18.90 -24.87
CA ALA A 20 -7.62 -19.56 -25.21
C ALA A 20 -7.61 -20.21 -26.60
N ALA A 21 -8.77 -20.68 -27.09
CA ALA A 21 -8.91 -21.29 -28.41
C ALA A 21 -9.09 -20.28 -29.55
N THR A 22 -9.34 -19.01 -29.22
CA THR A 22 -9.26 -17.95 -30.21
C THR A 22 -7.77 -17.66 -30.37
N PRO A 23 -7.13 -17.97 -31.52
CA PRO A 23 -5.78 -17.47 -31.75
C PRO A 23 -5.84 -15.96 -31.60
N ASP A 24 -4.77 -15.35 -31.04
CA ASP A 24 -4.52 -13.91 -31.14
C ASP A 24 -4.65 -13.52 -32.62
N GLN A 25 -5.86 -13.24 -33.08
CA GLN A 25 -6.09 -12.27 -34.12
C GLN A 25 -5.51 -11.03 -33.49
N ALA A 26 -4.25 -10.78 -33.84
CA ALA A 26 -3.50 -9.56 -33.59
C ALA A 26 -4.53 -8.48 -33.36
N ALA A 27 -4.65 -8.05 -32.10
CA ALA A 27 -5.55 -7.01 -31.73
C ALA A 27 -5.34 -5.90 -32.76
N ALA A 28 -6.28 -5.78 -33.69
CA ALA A 28 -6.58 -4.52 -34.30
C ALA A 28 -7.10 -3.72 -33.12
N SER A 29 -6.14 -3.19 -32.35
CA SER A 29 -6.37 -2.18 -31.35
C SER A 29 -7.11 -1.10 -32.11
N GLU A 30 -8.44 -1.05 -31.94
CA GLU A 30 -9.12 0.22 -32.04
C GLU A 30 -8.26 1.17 -31.19
N PRO A 31 -7.78 2.29 -31.74
CA PRO A 31 -6.97 3.19 -30.95
C PRO A 31 -7.89 3.76 -29.86
N LEU A 32 -7.82 3.13 -28.68
CA LEU A 32 -7.86 3.84 -27.41
C LEU A 32 -7.10 5.14 -27.68
N THR A 33 -7.81 6.27 -27.54
CA THR A 33 -7.28 7.64 -27.65
C THR A 33 -5.77 7.65 -27.52
N PRO A 34 -4.99 8.10 -28.53
CA PRO A 34 -3.55 7.97 -28.51
C PRO A 34 -3.01 8.76 -27.30
N GLY A 35 -2.84 8.06 -26.17
CA GLY A 35 -1.76 8.36 -25.26
C GLY A 35 -0.48 8.26 -26.07
N PRO A 36 0.51 9.14 -25.85
CA PRO A 36 1.67 9.27 -26.73
C PRO A 36 2.21 7.89 -27.13
N PRO A 37 2.24 7.56 -28.44
CA PRO A 37 2.59 6.23 -28.96
C PRO A 37 4.08 5.91 -28.85
N ASP A 38 4.81 6.65 -28.03
CA ASP A 38 6.23 6.47 -27.88
C ASP A 38 6.47 5.56 -26.68
N ASP A 39 7.11 4.42 -26.92
CA ASP A 39 7.96 3.81 -25.90
C ASP A 39 8.81 4.96 -25.34
N LEU A 40 8.53 5.35 -24.10
CA LEU A 40 9.11 6.56 -23.56
C LEU A 40 10.64 6.40 -23.64
N PRO A 41 11.36 7.46 -24.07
CA PRO A 41 12.80 7.35 -24.29
C PRO A 41 13.48 6.73 -23.07
N GLU A 42 14.53 5.94 -23.26
CA GLU A 42 15.29 5.36 -22.13
C GLU A 42 15.68 6.46 -21.12
N ALA A 43 16.01 7.66 -21.63
CA ALA A 43 16.30 8.85 -20.84
C ALA A 43 15.15 9.30 -19.91
N TYR A 44 13.89 9.07 -20.29
CA TYR A 44 12.73 9.31 -19.43
C TYR A 44 12.70 8.36 -18.23
N TRP A 45 12.89 7.06 -18.46
CA TRP A 45 12.98 6.07 -17.38
C TRP A 45 14.17 6.36 -16.46
N ASP A 46 15.32 6.69 -17.05
CA ASP A 46 16.53 7.08 -16.32
C ASP A 46 16.28 8.35 -15.48
N SER A 47 15.47 9.29 -15.96
CA SER A 47 15.10 10.50 -15.21
C SER A 47 14.23 10.20 -14.00
N ILE A 48 13.32 9.22 -14.11
CA ILE A 48 12.47 8.77 -13.00
C ILE A 48 13.30 8.05 -11.94
N VAL A 49 14.17 7.12 -12.37
CA VAL A 49 15.03 6.35 -11.46
C VAL A 49 16.00 7.27 -10.71
N ARG A 50 16.52 8.30 -11.38
CA ARG A 50 17.41 9.29 -10.77
C ARG A 50 16.69 10.36 -9.95
N ASP A 51 15.37 10.46 -10.03
CA ASP A 51 14.62 11.46 -9.27
C ASP A 51 14.87 11.24 -7.76
N PRO A 52 15.46 12.22 -7.05
CA PRO A 52 15.70 12.12 -5.61
C PRO A 52 14.40 11.90 -4.81
N ARG A 53 13.23 12.25 -5.35
CA ARG A 53 11.92 11.97 -4.76
C ARG A 53 11.53 10.49 -4.84
N GLY A 54 12.03 9.78 -5.85
CA GLY A 54 11.84 8.33 -6.04
C GLY A 54 12.90 7.47 -5.36
N GLN A 55 13.99 8.07 -4.87
CA GLN A 55 15.03 7.34 -4.16
C GLN A 55 14.46 6.77 -2.85
N VAL A 56 14.28 5.45 -2.83
CA VAL A 56 13.98 4.70 -1.61
C VAL A 56 15.14 4.95 -0.64
N ARG A 57 14.87 5.65 0.47
CA ARG A 57 15.85 5.84 1.55
C ARG A 57 16.33 4.45 1.97
N THR A 58 17.59 4.12 1.67
CA THR A 58 18.21 2.78 1.83
C THR A 58 18.42 2.35 3.28
N GLY A 59 17.84 3.06 4.24
CA GLY A 59 17.87 2.69 5.66
C GLY A 59 16.72 1.75 6.02
N ILE A 60 16.89 1.03 7.13
CA ILE A 60 15.79 0.27 7.75
C ILE A 60 14.61 1.22 7.95
N PRO A 61 13.43 0.95 7.36
CA PRO A 61 12.24 1.76 7.52
C PRO A 61 11.93 1.94 9.00
N ILE A 62 11.45 3.11 9.40
CA ILE A 62 11.21 3.40 10.83
C ILE A 62 10.34 2.34 11.52
N GLN A 63 9.37 1.77 10.79
CA GLN A 63 8.51 0.70 11.30
C GLN A 63 9.29 -0.56 11.72
N GLN A 64 10.41 -0.88 11.08
CA GLN A 64 11.21 -2.07 11.40
C GLN A 64 12.28 -1.81 12.47
N ARG A 65 12.45 -0.56 12.92
CA ARG A 65 13.44 -0.21 13.94
C ARG A 65 12.94 -0.55 15.33
N ARG A 66 13.90 -0.80 16.23
CA ARG A 66 13.61 -0.91 17.68
C ARG A 66 13.26 0.47 18.24
N LEU A 67 12.41 0.52 19.26
CA LEU A 67 12.06 1.78 19.91
C LEU A 67 13.29 2.57 20.39
N SER A 68 14.33 1.90 20.88
CA SER A 68 15.59 2.53 21.30
C SER A 68 16.41 3.16 20.16
N GLU A 69 16.20 2.73 18.92
CA GLU A 69 16.96 3.16 17.74
C GLU A 69 16.28 4.31 16.98
N ILE A 70 15.07 4.69 17.41
CA ILE A 70 14.28 5.73 16.75
C ILE A 70 14.62 7.08 17.38
N PRO A 71 15.23 8.02 16.64
CA PRO A 71 15.66 9.32 17.20
C PRO A 71 14.51 10.32 17.36
N ARG A 72 13.25 9.88 17.28
CA ARG A 72 12.07 10.75 17.37
C ARG A 72 11.55 10.78 18.79
N HIS A 73 11.04 11.92 19.24
CA HIS A 73 10.39 12.04 20.55
C HIS A 73 8.94 11.56 20.56
N VAL A 74 8.26 11.67 19.41
CA VAL A 74 6.87 11.24 19.22
C VAL A 74 6.81 10.29 18.05
N LEU A 75 6.10 9.18 18.25
CA LEU A 75 5.82 8.17 17.23
C LEU A 75 4.34 8.23 16.87
N ARG A 76 4.05 8.23 15.58
CA ARG A 76 2.70 8.31 15.04
C ARG A 76 2.44 7.13 14.11
N VAL A 77 1.27 6.52 14.28
CA VAL A 77 0.73 5.52 13.37
C VAL A 77 -0.69 5.92 13.00
N SER A 78 -1.01 5.89 11.71
CA SER A 78 -2.37 6.12 11.22
C SER A 78 -2.95 4.86 10.59
N CYS A 79 -4.25 4.63 10.76
CA CYS A 79 -4.96 3.58 10.06
C CYS A 79 -5.48 4.12 8.73
N ARG A 80 -5.05 3.59 7.58
CA ARG A 80 -5.51 4.03 6.25
C ARG A 80 -6.97 3.72 5.95
N ARG A 81 -7.63 2.94 6.81
CA ARG A 81 -9.02 2.53 6.60
C ARG A 81 -10.02 3.51 7.19
N CYS A 82 -9.75 3.96 8.41
CA CYS A 82 -10.66 4.82 9.19
C CYS A 82 -10.01 6.15 9.58
N ASP A 83 -8.81 6.43 9.03
CA ASP A 83 -8.00 7.63 9.25
C ASP A 83 -7.69 7.94 10.71
N ARG A 84 -7.86 6.96 11.62
CA ARG A 84 -7.50 7.11 13.02
C ARG A 84 -5.99 7.28 13.15
N ILE A 85 -5.58 8.31 13.86
CA ILE A 85 -4.19 8.60 14.20
C ILE A 85 -3.97 8.29 15.69
N VAL A 86 -2.92 7.55 16.00
CA VAL A 86 -2.45 7.32 17.36
C VAL A 86 -1.03 7.85 17.49
N GLU A 87 -0.81 8.67 18.50
CA GLU A 87 0.49 9.23 18.85
C GLU A 87 0.90 8.75 20.23
N ILE A 88 2.19 8.46 20.39
CA ILE A 88 2.79 8.05 21.66
C ILE A 88 4.18 8.67 21.78
N GLN A 89 4.54 9.13 22.98
CA GLN A 89 5.92 9.55 23.21
C GLN A 89 6.83 8.33 23.19
N THR A 90 8.00 8.44 22.57
CA THR A 90 8.95 7.32 22.48
C THR A 90 9.36 6.82 23.87
N VAL A 91 9.50 7.73 24.85
CA VAL A 91 9.80 7.37 26.23
C VAL A 91 8.71 6.51 26.87
N ASP A 92 7.44 6.79 26.56
CA ASP A 92 6.30 6.04 27.09
C ASP A 92 6.15 4.70 26.35
N ALA A 93 6.36 4.69 25.03
CA ALA A 93 6.40 3.45 24.25
C ALA A 93 7.50 2.50 24.78
N VAL A 94 8.69 3.03 25.08
CA VAL A 94 9.79 2.26 25.66
C VAL A 94 9.44 1.71 27.05
N ARG A 95 8.75 2.50 27.88
CA ARG A 95 8.30 2.06 29.23
C ARG A 95 7.23 0.97 29.16
N LEU A 96 6.30 1.06 28.22
CA LEU A 96 5.17 0.14 28.11
C LEU A 96 5.52 -1.17 27.39
N TYR A 97 6.31 -1.09 26.31
CA TYR A 97 6.58 -2.23 25.43
C TYR A 97 8.03 -2.73 25.49
N GLY A 98 8.94 -1.97 26.11
CA GLY A 98 10.36 -2.29 26.23
C GLY A 98 11.23 -1.70 25.12
N GLN A 99 12.50 -1.47 25.42
CA GLN A 99 13.47 -0.80 24.53
C GLN A 99 13.68 -1.52 23.18
N HIS A 100 13.60 -2.85 23.18
CA HIS A 100 13.85 -3.68 22.01
C HIS A 100 12.59 -4.04 21.22
N ALA A 101 11.42 -3.51 21.60
CA ALA A 101 10.21 -3.70 20.83
C ALA A 101 10.34 -3.04 19.45
N VAL A 102 9.79 -3.68 18.42
CA VAL A 102 9.79 -3.15 17.05
C VAL A 102 8.61 -2.21 16.87
N TRP A 103 8.84 -1.04 16.28
CA TRP A 103 7.79 -0.02 16.14
C TRP A 103 6.57 -0.51 15.35
N LYS A 104 6.76 -1.39 14.36
CA LYS A 104 5.67 -2.03 13.60
C LYS A 104 4.70 -2.77 14.51
N ASP A 105 5.22 -3.57 15.43
CA ASP A 105 4.40 -4.41 16.31
C ASP A 105 3.69 -3.56 17.35
N VAL A 106 4.36 -2.54 17.87
CA VAL A 106 3.77 -1.56 18.79
C VAL A 106 2.67 -0.77 18.10
N GLY A 107 2.91 -0.24 16.90
CA GLY A 107 1.91 0.50 16.14
C GLY A 107 0.69 -0.35 15.77
N MET A 108 0.88 -1.64 15.46
CA MET A 108 -0.24 -2.55 15.22
C MET A 108 -1.10 -2.72 16.47
N LYS A 109 -0.48 -2.98 17.63
CA LYS A 109 -1.19 -3.10 18.91
C LYS A 109 -1.95 -1.83 19.27
N LEU A 110 -1.33 -0.66 19.09
CA LEU A 110 -1.95 0.64 19.33
C LEU A 110 -3.18 0.88 18.45
N LEU A 111 -3.19 0.36 17.22
CA LEU A 111 -4.36 0.42 16.35
C LEU A 111 -5.42 -0.60 16.74
N ASP A 112 -5.03 -1.83 17.08
CA ASP A 112 -5.98 -2.89 17.49
C ASP A 112 -6.82 -2.47 18.70
N ASP A 113 -6.25 -1.77 19.67
CA ASP A 113 -6.95 -1.31 20.88
C ASP A 113 -7.93 -0.14 20.63
N GLY A 114 -7.80 0.58 19.51
CA GLY A 114 -8.51 1.86 19.28
C GLY A 114 -9.32 1.99 18.00
N CYS A 115 -9.20 1.06 17.05
CA CYS A 115 -9.81 1.14 15.72
C CYS A 115 -11.30 0.73 15.78
N GLN A 116 -12.21 1.71 15.88
CA GLN A 116 -13.67 1.48 16.07
C GLN A 116 -14.40 1.02 14.79
N GLN A 117 -13.89 1.32 13.60
CA GLN A 117 -14.41 0.78 12.35
C GLN A 117 -13.62 -0.46 11.95
N ARG A 118 -13.88 -1.57 12.64
CA ARG A 118 -13.76 -2.90 12.04
C ARG A 118 -14.90 -3.05 11.02
N THR A 119 -14.82 -2.32 9.92
CA THR A 119 -15.57 -2.74 8.73
C THR A 119 -14.96 -4.08 8.29
N GLY A 120 -15.74 -5.04 7.80
CA GLY A 120 -15.20 -6.36 7.42
C GLY A 120 -15.32 -7.45 8.49
N SER A 121 -15.74 -8.64 8.04
CA SER A 121 -15.89 -9.85 8.84
C SER A 121 -14.61 -10.16 9.63
N ARG A 122 -14.75 -10.88 10.75
CA ARG A 122 -13.66 -11.29 11.67
C ARG A 122 -12.46 -11.97 10.99
N GLU A 123 -12.66 -12.40 9.75
CA GLU A 123 -11.72 -13.18 8.95
C GLU A 123 -10.88 -12.35 7.96
N ASP A 124 -11.28 -11.12 7.56
CA ASP A 124 -10.68 -10.54 6.34
C ASP A 124 -10.14 -9.10 6.36
N ASP A 125 -10.42 -8.20 7.31
CA ASP A 125 -9.81 -6.86 7.22
C ASP A 125 -9.45 -6.23 8.56
N GLY A 126 -8.20 -6.41 8.99
CA GLY A 126 -7.59 -5.67 10.09
C GLY A 126 -7.33 -4.18 9.76
N CYS A 127 -6.82 -3.42 10.73
CA CYS A 127 -6.45 -2.02 10.50
C CYS A 127 -5.17 -1.96 9.64
N TRP A 128 -5.10 -0.99 8.72
CA TRP A 128 -3.97 -0.86 7.77
C TRP A 128 -3.01 0.22 8.28
N PRO A 129 -1.93 -0.13 9.00
CA PRO A 129 -1.04 0.85 9.58
C PRO A 129 -0.22 1.58 8.50
N SER A 130 -0.18 2.89 8.62
CA SER A 130 0.71 3.79 7.91
C SER A 130 1.62 4.46 8.93
N PHE A 131 2.91 4.21 8.79
CA PHE A 131 3.93 4.79 9.65
C PHE A 131 4.44 6.06 8.96
N GLU A 132 3.97 7.21 9.42
CA GLU A 132 4.36 8.47 8.81
C GLU A 132 5.88 8.66 8.90
N THR A 133 6.47 8.90 7.73
CA THR A 133 7.85 9.35 7.58
C THR A 133 7.80 10.81 7.16
N PRO A 134 8.39 11.74 7.92
CA PRO A 134 8.67 13.07 7.42
C PRO A 134 9.78 13.03 6.35
#